data_AF-A0A164IQM7-F1
#
_entry.id   AF-A0A164IQM7-F1
#
_cell.length_a   1.000
_cell.length_b   1.000
_cell.length_c   1.000
_cell.angle_alpha   90.00
_cell.angle_beta   90.00
_cell.angle_gamma   90.00
#
_symmetry.space_group_name_H-M   'P 1'
#
loop_
_entity.id
_entity.type
_entity.pdbx_description
1 polymer ?
#
loop_
_entity_poly.entity_id
_entity_poly.type
_entity_poly.pdbx_seq_one_letter_code
_entity_poly.pdbx_strand_id
1 'polypeptide(L)'
;MGSGPGEILFVDKPACRALADGLGTAGQDLQVLGKGGATVDSLTNGLPGAQTPDAYHTATGAADKAMAAVGTALLEMGGTVVGAVISFQDQDTANARSIVAAGGGR
;
A
#
# COMPACT_ATOMS: atom_id res chain seq x y z
N MET A 1 -29.85 -3.74 -1.80
CA MET A 1 -28.69 -2.93 -1.35
C MET A 1 -28.40 -1.95 -2.46
N GLY A 2 -29.06 -0.79 -2.41
CA GLY A 2 -29.07 0.18 -3.51
C GLY A 2 -28.29 1.42 -3.10
N SER A 3 -27.26 1.75 -3.88
CA SER A 3 -26.56 3.03 -3.75
C SER A 3 -27.40 4.10 -4.47
N GLY A 4 -27.92 5.05 -3.71
CA GLY A 4 -28.70 6.18 -4.22
C GLY A 4 -28.05 7.52 -3.85
N PRO A 5 -28.31 8.60 -4.60
CA PRO A 5 -27.75 9.93 -4.33
C PRO A 5 -28.35 10.46 -3.02
N GLY A 6 -27.59 10.35 -1.93
CA GLY A 6 -28.05 10.72 -0.58
C GLY A 6 -27.40 9.92 0.54
N GLU A 7 -26.70 8.81 0.25
CA GLU A 7 -25.84 8.17 1.25
C GLU A 7 -24.63 9.07 1.53
N ILE A 8 -24.60 9.67 2.73
CA ILE A 8 -23.38 10.28 3.27
C ILE A 8 -22.38 9.14 3.43
N LEU A 9 -21.39 9.10 2.54
CA LEU A 9 -20.29 8.14 2.62
C LEU A 9 -19.54 8.44 3.93
N PHE A 10 -19.83 7.69 5.00
CA PHE A 10 -19.17 7.88 6.27
C PHE A 10 -17.80 7.20 6.19
N VAL A 11 -16.77 8.00 5.90
CA VAL A 11 -15.39 7.52 5.85
C VAL A 11 -14.85 7.43 7.28
N ASP A 12 -14.63 6.19 7.75
CA ASP A 12 -13.89 5.93 8.98
C ASP A 12 -12.41 6.25 8.77
N LYS A 13 -12.05 7.52 9.04
CA LYS A 13 -10.68 8.05 8.87
C LYS A 13 -9.65 7.23 9.66
N PRO A 14 -9.89 6.85 10.94
CA PRO A 14 -9.02 5.91 11.66
C PRO A 14 -8.81 4.57 10.93
N ALA A 15 -9.87 3.93 10.44
CA ALA A 15 -9.75 2.66 9.73
C ALA A 15 -8.97 2.80 8.41
N CYS A 16 -9.17 3.88 7.65
CA CYS A 16 -8.41 4.15 6.44
C CYS A 16 -6.93 4.42 6.71
N ARG A 17 -6.59 5.08 7.83
CA ARG A 17 -5.18 5.27 8.24
C ARG A 17 -4.54 3.94 8.63
N ALA A 18 -5.21 3.14 9.45
CA ALA A 18 -4.73 1.81 9.82
C ALA A 18 -4.53 0.91 8.59
N LEU A 19 -5.43 1.01 7.59
CA LEU A 19 -5.27 0.33 6.31
C LEU A 19 -4.04 0.83 5.55
N ALA A 20 -3.82 2.14 5.44
CA ALA A 20 -2.66 2.70 4.76
C ALA A 20 -1.34 2.29 5.43
N ASP A 21 -1.28 2.33 6.77
CA ASP A 21 -0.12 1.91 7.55
C ASP A 21 0.15 0.40 7.37
N GLY A 22 -0.92 -0.41 7.35
CA GLY A 22 -0.84 -1.84 7.09
C GLY A 22 -0.35 -2.17 5.68
N LEU A 23 -0.82 -1.44 4.66
CA LEU A 23 -0.35 -1.55 3.28
C LEU A 23 1.12 -1.15 3.15
N GLY A 24 1.54 -0.09 3.84
CA GLY A 24 2.94 0.35 3.87
C GLY A 24 3.87 -0.68 4.50
N THR A 25 3.46 -1.22 5.65
CA THR A 25 4.22 -2.27 6.37
C THR A 25 4.31 -3.55 5.53
N ALA A 26 3.18 -4.03 4.99
CA ALA A 26 3.15 -5.21 4.13
C ALA A 26 3.99 -5.02 2.86
N GLY A 27 3.99 -3.81 2.28
CA GLY A 27 4.81 -3.47 1.13
C GLY A 27 6.31 -3.55 1.44
N GLN A 28 6.73 -3.03 2.60
CA GLN A 28 8.12 -3.12 3.07
C GLN A 28 8.54 -4.57 3.37
N ASP A 29 7.68 -5.35 4.03
CA ASP A 29 7.95 -6.74 4.35
C ASP A 29 8.14 -7.59 3.08
N LEU A 30 7.32 -7.37 2.06
CA LEU A 30 7.45 -8.07 0.77
C LEU A 30 8.73 -7.67 0.02
N GLN A 31 9.19 -6.42 0.13
CA GLN A 31 10.49 -6.03 -0.42
C GLN A 31 11.67 -6.68 0.31
N VAL A 32 11.53 -6.98 1.60
CA VAL A 32 12.54 -7.73 2.37
C VAL A 32 12.50 -9.22 2.00
N LEU A 33 11.31 -9.82 1.93
CA LEU A 33 11.12 -11.22 1.53
C LEU A 33 11.60 -11.48 0.09
N GLY A 34 11.36 -10.52 -0.81
CA GLY A 34 11.86 -10.54 -2.19
C GLY A 34 13.37 -10.33 -2.33
N LYS A 35 14.14 -10.33 -1.24
CA LYS A 35 15.61 -10.47 -1.27
C LYS A 35 16.07 -11.92 -1.01
N GLY A 36 15.12 -12.85 -0.88
CA GLY A 36 15.38 -14.27 -0.67
C GLY A 36 16.29 -14.87 -1.74
N GLY A 37 16.12 -14.49 -3.02
CA GLY A 37 16.99 -14.96 -4.10
C GLY A 37 18.44 -14.50 -3.98
N ALA A 38 18.71 -13.29 -3.48
CA ALA A 38 20.07 -12.84 -3.19
C ALA A 38 20.76 -13.67 -2.10
N THR A 39 19.99 -14.24 -1.17
CA THR A 39 20.50 -15.17 -0.15
C THR A 39 20.88 -16.51 -0.78
N VAL A 40 20.08 -16.99 -1.73
CA VAL A 40 20.40 -18.22 -2.47
C VAL A 40 21.64 -18.03 -3.34
N ASP A 41 21.75 -16.93 -4.08
CA ASP A 41 22.92 -16.61 -4.90
C ASP A 41 24.22 -16.48 -4.08
N SER A 42 24.14 -15.88 -2.89
CA SER A 42 25.30 -15.72 -2.01
C SER A 42 25.75 -17.04 -1.38
N LEU A 43 24.82 -17.95 -1.06
CA LEU A 43 25.14 -19.30 -0.60
C LEU A 43 25.79 -20.14 -1.71
N THR A 44 25.30 -20.07 -2.95
CA THR A 44 25.87 -20.77 -4.10
C THR A 44 27.28 -20.28 -4.43
N ASN A 45 27.50 -18.96 -4.43
CA ASN A 45 28.82 -18.40 -4.72
C ASN A 45 29.82 -18.55 -3.56
N GLY A 46 29.33 -18.71 -2.32
CA GLY A 46 30.14 -18.83 -1.11
C GLY A 46 30.57 -20.26 -0.75
N LEU A 47 29.88 -21.29 -1.25
CA LEU A 47 30.22 -22.70 -1.00
C LEU A 47 30.86 -23.35 -2.25
N PRO A 48 32.18 -23.63 -2.24
CA PRO A 48 32.81 -24.35 -3.34
C PRO A 48 32.18 -25.75 -3.47
N GLY A 49 31.49 -26.01 -4.58
CA GLY A 49 30.84 -27.30 -4.88
C GLY A 49 29.31 -27.33 -4.71
N ALA A 50 28.68 -26.25 -4.22
CA ALA A 50 27.24 -26.13 -4.22
C ALA A 50 26.73 -25.86 -5.65
N GLN A 51 26.33 -26.91 -6.37
CA GLN A 51 25.61 -26.77 -7.64
C GLN A 51 24.11 -26.60 -7.34
N THR A 52 23.64 -25.37 -7.17
CA THR A 52 22.20 -25.09 -7.28
C THR A 52 21.83 -25.09 -8.76
N PRO A 53 20.84 -25.90 -9.19
CA PRO A 53 20.40 -25.90 -10.58
C PRO A 53 19.94 -24.50 -11.03
N ASP A 54 20.30 -24.08 -12.25
CA ASP A 54 19.96 -22.76 -12.84
C ASP A 54 18.45 -22.42 -12.80
N ALA A 55 17.60 -23.46 -12.80
CA ALA A 55 16.16 -23.32 -12.64
C ALA A 55 15.77 -22.66 -11.30
N TYR A 56 16.51 -22.93 -10.22
CA TYR A 56 16.27 -22.30 -8.92
C TYR A 56 16.66 -20.83 -8.93
N HIS A 57 17.80 -20.46 -9.53
CA HIS A 57 18.21 -19.06 -9.69
C HIS A 57 17.20 -18.25 -10.51
N THR A 58 16.68 -18.85 -11.58
CA THR A 58 15.66 -18.21 -12.43
C THR A 58 14.33 -18.05 -11.68
N ALA A 59 13.91 -19.08 -10.94
CA ALA A 59 12.69 -19.04 -10.16
C ALA A 59 12.77 -18.04 -8.99
N THR A 60 13.88 -17.99 -8.27
CA THR A 60 14.10 -17.03 -7.18
C THR A 60 14.18 -15.62 -7.70
N GLY A 61 14.91 -15.36 -8.79
CA GLY A 61 14.96 -14.02 -9.41
C GLY A 61 13.60 -13.54 -9.95
N ALA A 62 12.76 -14.45 -10.46
CA ALA A 62 11.39 -14.12 -10.86
C ALA A 62 10.50 -13.82 -9.65
N ALA A 63 10.61 -14.60 -8.57
CA ALA A 63 9.89 -14.38 -7.33
C ALA A 63 10.29 -13.05 -6.67
N ASP A 64 11.58 -12.73 -6.63
CA ASP A 64 12.11 -11.47 -6.10
C ASP A 64 11.52 -10.25 -6.83
N LYS A 65 11.49 -10.29 -8.18
CA LYS A 65 10.89 -9.23 -9.01
C LYS A 65 9.39 -9.10 -8.78
N ALA A 66 8.67 -10.22 -8.66
CA ALA A 66 7.24 -10.22 -8.39
C ALA A 66 6.94 -9.63 -7.01
N MET A 67 7.69 -10.02 -5.98
CA MET A 67 7.53 -9.49 -4.62
C MET A 67 7.88 -8.00 -4.54
N ALA A 68 8.91 -7.55 -5.26
CA ALA A 68 9.23 -6.12 -5.36
C ALA A 68 8.10 -5.32 -6.03
N ALA A 69 7.52 -5.83 -7.12
CA ALA A 69 6.41 -5.19 -7.81
C ALA A 69 5.15 -5.11 -6.92
N VAL A 70 4.81 -6.19 -6.21
CA VAL A 70 3.70 -6.21 -5.26
C VAL A 70 3.96 -5.24 -4.09
N GLY A 71 5.19 -5.20 -3.57
CA GLY A 71 5.56 -4.27 -2.51
C GLY A 71 5.38 -2.81 -2.91
N THR A 72 5.80 -2.44 -4.13
CA THR A 72 5.58 -1.10 -4.69
C THR A 72 4.09 -0.79 -4.86
N ALA A 73 3.31 -1.72 -5.40
CA ALA A 73 1.87 -1.53 -5.56
C ALA A 73 1.16 -1.30 -4.22
N LEU A 74 1.56 -2.01 -3.16
CA LEU A 74 1.01 -1.82 -1.81
C LEU A 74 1.35 -0.44 -1.24
N LEU A 75 2.58 0.05 -1.45
CA LEU A 75 2.98 1.40 -1.06
C LEU A 75 2.16 2.48 -1.80
N GLU A 76 1.96 2.32 -3.11
CA GLU A 76 1.16 3.25 -3.92
C GLU A 76 -0.33 3.23 -3.51
N MET A 77 -0.88 2.05 -3.23
CA MET A 77 -2.25 1.93 -2.69
C MET A 77 -2.37 2.61 -1.33
N GLY A 78 -1.40 2.44 -0.43
CA GLY A 78 -1.36 3.14 0.85
C GLY A 78 -1.37 4.67 0.68
N GLY A 79 -0.53 5.19 -0.23
CA GLY A 79 -0.50 6.62 -0.57
C GLY A 79 -1.83 7.14 -1.12
N THR A 80 -2.50 6.35 -1.97
CA THR A 80 -3.82 6.68 -2.53
C THR A 80 -4.88 6.76 -1.43
N VAL A 81 -4.87 5.82 -0.48
CA VAL A 81 -5.79 5.83 0.68
C VAL A 81 -5.57 7.06 1.54
N VAL A 82 -4.32 7.45 1.81
CA VAL A 82 -4.02 8.69 2.55
C VAL A 82 -4.51 9.93 1.80
N GLY A 83 -4.27 10.00 0.50
CA GLY A 83 -4.74 11.11 -0.35
C GLY A 83 -6.26 11.26 -0.36
N ALA A 84 -6.99 10.14 -0.38
CA ALA A 84 -8.45 10.12 -0.25
C ALA A 84 -8.90 10.67 1.11
N VAL A 85 -8.26 10.26 2.22
CA VAL A 85 -8.59 10.76 3.57
C VAL A 85 -8.42 12.28 3.67
N ILE A 86 -7.32 12.83 3.12
CA ILE A 86 -7.07 14.27 3.11
C ILE A 86 -8.13 15.00 2.28
N SER A 87 -8.44 14.50 1.08
CA SER A 87 -9.45 15.12 0.20
C SER A 87 -10.83 15.16 0.87
N PHE A 88 -11.20 14.09 1.59
CA PHE A 88 -12.44 14.07 2.38
C PHE A 88 -12.40 15.07 3.55
N GLN A 89 -11.26 15.27 4.21
CA GLN A 89 -11.11 16.28 5.26
C GLN A 89 -11.25 17.71 4.73
N ASP A 90 -10.66 18.00 3.56
CA ASP A 90 -10.76 19.31 2.93
C ASP A 90 -12.20 19.61 2.49
N GLN A 91 -12.88 18.62 1.92
CA GLN A 91 -14.27 18.76 1.50
C GLN A 91 -15.22 18.95 2.70
N ASP A 92 -15.02 18.22 3.79
CA ASP A 92 -15.77 18.37 5.04
C ASP A 92 -15.57 19.77 5.66
N THR A 93 -14.32 20.26 5.64
CA THR A 93 -13.99 21.61 6.12
C THR A 93 -14.62 22.71 5.26
N ALA A 94 -14.61 22.54 3.93
CA ALA A 94 -15.25 23.48 3.00
C ALA A 94 -16.77 23.52 3.19
N ASN A 95 -17.40 22.36 3.39
CA ASN A 95 -18.84 22.24 3.67
C ASN A 95 -19.22 22.87 5.03
N ALA A 96 -18.43 22.62 6.08
CA ALA A 96 -18.66 23.24 7.39
C ALA A 96 -18.56 24.78 7.32
N ARG A 97 -17.58 25.31 6.59
CA ARG A 97 -17.42 26.76 6.38
C ARG A 97 -18.58 27.37 5.59
N SER A 98 -19.07 26.70 4.55
CA SER A 98 -20.20 27.20 3.77
C SER A 98 -21.51 27.21 4.56
N ILE A 99 -21.73 26.22 5.42
CA ILE A 99 -22.88 26.17 6.34
C ILE A 99 -22.81 27.31 7.37
N VAL A 100 -21.64 27.56 7.98
CA VAL A 100 -21.45 28.68 8.92
C VAL A 100 -21.67 30.03 8.23
N ALA A 101 -21.18 30.19 7.00
CA ALA A 101 -21.41 31.40 6.20
C ALA A 101 -22.89 31.60 5.83
N ALA A 102 -23.65 30.52 5.61
CA ALA A 102 -25.08 30.57 5.32
C ALA A 102 -25.96 30.79 6.56
N GLY A 103 -25.52 30.33 7.74
CA GLY A 103 -26.27 30.40 9.01
C GLY A 103 -26.04 31.67 9.83
N GLY A 104 -24.92 32.38 9.63
CA GLY A 104 -24.54 33.56 10.43
C GLY A 104 -24.99 34.93 9.87
N GLY A 105 -25.79 34.94 8.79
CA GLY A 105 -26.21 36.16 8.10
C GLY A 105 -27.62 36.66 8.47
N ARG A 106 -28.04 36.53 9.73
CA ARG A 106 -29.29 37.14 10.23
C ARG A 106 -29.04 37.96 11.48
#